data_AF-A0A811ZZR6-F1
#
_entry.id   AF-A0A811ZZR6-F1
#
_cell.length_a   1.000
_cell.length_b   1.000
_cell.length_c   1.000
_cell.angle_alpha   90.00
_cell.angle_beta   90.00
_cell.angle_gamma   90.00
#
_symmetry.space_group_name_H-M   'P 1'
#
loop_
_entity.id
_entity.type
_entity.pdbx_description
1 polymer ?
#
loop_
_entity_poly.entity_id
_entity_poly.type
_entity_poly.pdbx_seq_one_letter_code
_entity_poly.pdbx_strand_id
1 'polypeptide(L)'
;MHDWSSEKIVKTYTAKDFIEKDFKWLKNVMLIPIKPIFHRKDCRIKVHIFLCVMGLVFYRYLLWKLEKSNELLSDTEVIEKLENIRIALVKSGDREAKFVFETMDVDQARLFSTLRLGDVLEGANL
;
A
#
# COMPACT_ATOMS: atom_id res chain seq x y z
N MET A 1 40.84 6.46 9.13
CA MET A 1 40.36 5.96 7.83
C MET A 1 39.39 4.83 8.13
N HIS A 2 38.21 4.79 7.51
CA HIS A 2 37.14 3.87 7.90
C HIS A 2 37.50 2.40 7.60
N ASP A 3 37.66 1.56 8.63
CA ASP A 3 37.84 0.09 8.55
C ASP A 3 36.52 -0.61 8.17
N TRP A 4 36.05 -0.40 6.94
CA TRP A 4 34.89 -1.11 6.44
C TRP A 4 35.31 -2.27 5.56
N SER A 5 34.77 -3.46 5.82
CA SER A 5 34.95 -4.61 4.93
C SER A 5 34.31 -4.32 3.57
N SER A 6 34.92 -4.82 2.49
CA SER A 6 34.41 -4.66 1.14
C SER A 6 32.96 -5.15 1.00
N GLU A 7 32.59 -6.23 1.69
CA GLU A 7 31.22 -6.74 1.75
C GLU A 7 30.25 -5.70 2.31
N LYS A 8 30.62 -5.05 3.42
CA LYS A 8 29.77 -4.03 4.05
C LYS A 8 29.61 -2.80 3.15
N ILE A 9 30.67 -2.41 2.44
CA ILE A 9 30.62 -1.31 1.46
C ILE A 9 29.63 -1.63 0.35
N VAL A 10 29.74 -2.81 -0.26
CA VAL A 10 28.83 -3.24 -1.33
C VAL A 10 27.38 -3.31 -0.84
N LYS A 11 27.15 -3.92 0.33
CA LYS A 11 25.81 -4.04 0.90
C LYS A 11 25.16 -2.67 1.17
N THR A 12 25.92 -1.73 1.76
CA THR A 12 25.41 -0.38 2.03
C THR A 12 25.18 0.40 0.74
N TYR A 13 26.04 0.25 -0.26
CA TYR A 13 25.84 0.88 -1.58
C TYR A 13 24.58 0.36 -2.26
N THR A 14 24.35 -0.96 -2.26
CA THR A 14 23.15 -1.58 -2.86
C THR A 14 21.87 -1.20 -2.10
N ALA A 15 21.92 -0.99 -0.79
CA ALA A 15 20.77 -0.52 0.00
C ALA A 15 20.26 0.86 -0.45
N LYS A 16 21.08 1.66 -1.14
CA LYS A 16 20.67 2.94 -1.74
C LYS A 16 19.59 2.76 -2.81
N ASP A 17 19.65 1.69 -3.61
CA ASP A 17 18.66 1.38 -4.65
C ASP A 17 17.25 1.21 -4.07
N PHE A 18 17.16 0.61 -2.88
CA PHE A 18 15.89 0.45 -2.16
C PHE A 18 15.26 1.80 -1.83
N ILE A 19 16.07 2.76 -1.36
CA ILE A 19 15.64 4.12 -1.02
C ILE A 19 15.25 4.89 -2.29
N GLU A 20 15.97 4.71 -3.40
CA GLU A 20 15.63 5.35 -4.68
C GLU A 20 14.28 4.87 -5.21
N LYS A 21 13.97 3.58 -5.05
CA LYS A 21 12.65 3.01 -5.37
C LYS A 21 11.55 3.63 -4.51
N ASP A 22 11.78 3.85 -3.21
CA ASP A 22 10.84 4.59 -2.35
C ASP A 22 10.59 6.01 -2.84
N PHE A 23 11.66 6.74 -3.21
CA PHE A 23 11.51 8.09 -3.75
C PHE A 23 10.77 8.12 -5.08
N LYS A 24 10.83 7.04 -5.88
CA LYS A 24 10.01 6.90 -7.09
C LYS A 24 8.53 6.76 -6.73
N TRP A 25 8.20 5.94 -5.74
CA TRP A 25 6.82 5.79 -5.25
C TRP A 25 6.24 7.08 -4.69
N LEU A 26 7.02 7.83 -3.89
CA LEU A 26 6.63 9.14 -3.36
C LEU A 26 6.41 10.23 -4.42
N LYS A 27 6.91 10.01 -5.63
CA LYS A 27 6.71 10.92 -6.78
C LYS A 27 5.60 10.45 -7.71
N ASN A 28 5.20 9.17 -7.62
CA ASN A 28 4.12 8.61 -8.42
C ASN A 28 2.78 9.04 -7.84
N VAL A 29 1.96 9.67 -8.68
CA VAL A 29 0.65 10.25 -8.30
C VAL A 29 -0.33 9.19 -7.79
N MET A 30 -0.16 7.94 -8.23
CA MET A 30 -1.10 6.85 -8.00
C MET A 30 -1.11 6.33 -6.56
N LEU A 31 0.02 6.37 -5.85
CA LEU A 31 0.14 5.78 -4.50
C LEU A 31 0.35 6.83 -3.41
N ILE A 32 1.34 7.72 -3.57
CA ILE A 32 1.68 8.69 -2.53
C ILE A 32 2.12 10.00 -3.19
N PRO A 33 1.17 10.88 -3.54
CA PRO A 33 1.49 12.12 -4.23
C PRO A 33 2.07 13.15 -3.23
N ILE A 34 3.38 13.16 -3.00
CA ILE A 34 4.04 14.29 -2.31
C ILE A 34 3.95 15.55 -3.18
N LYS A 35 3.78 15.42 -4.49
CA LYS A 35 3.62 16.55 -5.40
C LYS A 35 2.33 16.42 -6.20
N PRO A 36 1.60 17.54 -6.43
CA PRO A 36 1.92 18.91 -6.02
C PRO A 36 1.43 19.24 -4.60
N ILE A 37 2.25 19.93 -3.81
CA ILE A 37 1.85 20.48 -2.50
C ILE A 37 1.07 21.79 -2.76
N PHE A 38 -0.25 21.70 -2.92
CA PHE A 38 -1.11 22.88 -3.08
C PHE A 38 -1.37 23.63 -1.75
N HIS A 39 -0.67 23.26 -0.68
CA HIS A 39 -0.74 23.92 0.62
C HIS A 39 0.27 25.07 0.73
N ARG A 40 -0.18 26.22 1.23
CA ARG A 40 0.66 27.42 1.41
C ARG A 40 1.13 27.65 2.85
N LYS A 41 0.48 27.04 3.83
CA LYS A 41 0.82 27.19 5.25
C LYS A 41 1.74 26.05 5.68
N ASP A 42 2.85 26.37 6.33
CA ASP A 42 3.86 25.41 6.79
C ASP A 42 3.26 24.26 7.61
N CYS A 43 2.29 24.56 8.49
CA CYS A 43 1.61 23.52 9.27
C CYS A 43 0.88 22.50 8.38
N ARG A 44 0.19 22.96 7.33
CA ARG A 44 -0.52 22.08 6.38
C ARG A 44 0.47 21.28 5.51
N ILE A 45 1.60 21.88 5.15
CA ILE A 45 2.69 21.19 4.43
C ILE A 45 3.24 20.05 5.29
N LYS A 46 3.52 20.31 6.58
CA LYS A 46 4.03 19.28 7.52
C LYS A 46 3.05 18.11 7.68
N VAL A 47 1.75 18.40 7.85
CA VAL A 47 0.72 17.34 7.96
C VAL A 47 0.63 16.53 6.67
N HIS A 48 0.64 17.17 5.50
CA HIS A 48 0.61 16.47 4.22
C HIS A 48 1.82 15.54 4.05
N ILE A 49 3.04 16.04 4.29
CA ILE A 49 4.26 15.23 4.22
C ILE A 49 4.18 14.05 5.20
N PHE A 50 3.71 14.29 6.42
CA PHE A 50 3.53 13.23 7.41
C PHE A 50 2.58 12.13 6.91
N LEU A 51 1.41 12.50 6.37
CA LEU A 51 0.46 11.54 5.80
C LEU A 51 1.07 10.75 4.63
N CYS A 52 1.82 11.41 3.75
CA CYS A 52 2.52 10.74 2.66
C CYS A 52 3.53 9.71 3.16
N VAL A 53 4.37 10.07 4.15
CA VAL A 53 5.35 9.15 4.74
C VAL A 53 4.66 8.00 5.45
N MET A 54 3.56 8.25 6.17
CA MET A 54 2.75 7.20 6.80
C MET A 54 2.17 6.23 5.77
N GLY A 55 1.65 6.74 4.66
CA GLY A 55 1.20 5.92 3.54
C GLY A 55 2.32 5.02 2.99
N LEU A 56 3.54 5.54 2.90
CA LEU A 56 4.70 4.76 2.44
C LEU A 56 5.04 3.62 3.39
N VAL A 57 4.99 3.89 4.70
CA VAL A 57 5.22 2.88 5.73
C VAL A 57 4.18 1.77 5.62
N PHE A 58 2.90 2.11 5.46
CA PHE A 58 1.85 1.10 5.28
C PHE A 58 1.99 0.31 3.98
N TYR A 59 2.35 0.98 2.89
CA TYR A 59 2.63 0.32 1.62
C TYR A 59 3.79 -0.68 1.73
N ARG A 60 4.90 -0.28 2.35
CA ARG A 60 6.04 -1.17 2.60
C ARG A 60 5.68 -2.35 3.50
N TYR A 61 4.88 -2.10 4.53
CA TYR A 61 4.40 -3.14 5.41
C TYR A 61 3.50 -4.15 4.67
N LEU A 62 2.63 -3.67 3.79
CA LEU A 62 1.79 -4.50 2.93
C LEU A 62 2.64 -5.41 2.04
N LEU A 63 3.61 -4.84 1.32
CA LEU A 63 4.50 -5.61 0.46
C LEU A 63 5.31 -6.64 1.24
N TRP A 64 5.88 -6.25 2.37
CA TRP A 64 6.61 -7.17 3.25
C TRP A 64 5.75 -8.34 3.72
N LYS A 65 4.48 -8.09 4.06
CA LYS A 65 3.53 -9.15 4.45
C LYS A 65 3.22 -10.11 3.29
N LEU A 66 3.15 -9.60 2.07
CA LEU A 66 2.91 -10.39 0.86
C LEU A 66 4.15 -11.19 0.42
N GLU A 67 5.35 -10.62 0.52
CA GLU A 67 6.61 -11.34 0.32
C GLU A 67 6.72 -12.55 1.27
N LYS A 68 6.32 -12.37 2.54
CA LYS A 68 6.28 -13.47 3.52
C LYS A 68 5.29 -14.57 3.18
N SER A 69 4.31 -14.27 2.34
CA SER A 69 3.27 -15.20 1.89
C SER A 69 3.61 -15.85 0.54
N ASN A 70 4.83 -15.65 0.02
CA ASN A 70 5.28 -16.10 -1.31
C ASN A 70 4.40 -15.57 -2.47
N GLU A 71 3.95 -14.32 -2.38
CA GLU A 71 3.22 -13.68 -3.48
C GLU A 71 4.12 -13.54 -4.72
N LEU A 72 3.57 -13.85 -5.90
CA LEU A 72 4.32 -13.91 -7.16
C LEU A 72 4.15 -12.65 -8.02
N LEU A 73 3.15 -11.83 -7.70
CA LEU A 73 2.88 -10.57 -8.38
C LEU A 73 3.93 -9.52 -8.03
N SER A 74 4.23 -8.64 -8.99
CA SER A 74 5.07 -7.47 -8.72
C SER A 74 4.36 -6.47 -7.81
N ASP A 75 5.14 -5.63 -7.12
CA ASP A 75 4.66 -4.56 -6.24
C ASP A 75 3.60 -3.66 -6.91
N THR A 76 3.74 -3.40 -8.21
CA THR A 76 2.78 -2.62 -9.02
C THR A 76 1.48 -3.37 -9.26
N GLU A 77 1.58 -4.65 -9.64
CA GLU A 77 0.41 -5.49 -9.95
C GLU A 77 -0.43 -5.76 -8.71
N VAL A 78 0.22 -5.96 -7.56
CA VAL A 78 -0.48 -6.11 -6.27
C VAL A 78 -1.40 -4.92 -6.02
N ILE A 79 -0.89 -3.69 -6.17
CA ILE A 79 -1.67 -2.48 -5.94
C ILE A 79 -2.77 -2.33 -6.97
N GLU A 80 -2.48 -2.54 -8.25
CA GLU A 80 -3.47 -2.46 -9.31
C GLU A 80 -4.62 -3.46 -9.08
N LYS A 81 -4.30 -4.69 -8.67
CA LYS A 81 -5.32 -5.69 -8.34
C LYS A 81 -6.18 -5.28 -7.15
N LEU A 82 -5.56 -4.76 -6.08
CA LEU A 82 -6.26 -4.30 -4.88
C LEU A 82 -7.14 -3.07 -5.14
N GLU A 83 -6.65 -2.11 -5.94
CA GLU A 83 -7.41 -0.91 -6.32
C GLU A 83 -8.67 -1.26 -7.13
N ASN A 84 -8.59 -2.31 -7.94
CA ASN A 84 -9.71 -2.79 -8.74
C ASN A 84 -10.72 -3.66 -7.96
N ILE A 85 -10.49 -3.94 -6.66
CA ILE A 85 -11.49 -4.61 -5.82
C ILE A 85 -12.60 -3.61 -5.47
N ARG A 86 -13.82 -3.92 -5.89
CA ARG A 86 -14.99 -3.06 -5.67
C ARG A 86 -15.86 -3.59 -4.54
N ILE A 87 -16.32 -2.66 -3.70
CA ILE A 87 -17.22 -2.92 -2.58
C ILE A 87 -18.52 -2.14 -2.84
N ALA A 88 -19.65 -2.83 -2.81
CA ALA A 88 -20.97 -2.26 -2.96
C ALA A 88 -21.74 -2.32 -1.63
N LEU A 89 -22.45 -1.26 -1.28
CA LEU A 89 -23.39 -1.25 -0.17
C LEU A 89 -24.77 -1.63 -0.72
N VAL A 90 -25.26 -2.81 -0.35
CA VAL A 90 -26.54 -3.35 -0.83
C VAL A 90 -27.57 -3.29 0.28
N LYS A 91 -28.70 -2.61 0.00
CA LYS A 91 -29.89 -2.62 0.84
C LYS A 91 -31.00 -3.38 0.13
N SER A 92 -31.46 -4.48 0.72
CA SER A 92 -32.53 -5.30 0.14
C SER A 92 -33.82 -5.11 0.95
N GLY A 93 -34.74 -4.30 0.41
CA GLY A 93 -36.02 -4.00 1.07
C GLY A 93 -35.85 -3.31 2.41
N ASP A 94 -36.50 -3.85 3.44
CA ASP A 94 -36.47 -3.33 4.82
C ASP A 94 -35.28 -3.85 5.65
N ARG A 95 -34.37 -4.61 5.03
CA ARG A 95 -33.15 -5.09 5.70
C ARG A 95 -32.11 -4.00 5.78
N GLU A 96 -31.24 -4.11 6.78
CA GLU A 96 -30.07 -3.25 6.94
C GLU A 96 -29.13 -3.36 5.73
N ALA A 97 -28.48 -2.23 5.44
CA ALA A 97 -27.54 -2.14 4.33
C ALA A 97 -26.27 -2.93 4.68
N LYS A 98 -25.82 -3.81 3.78
CA LYS A 98 -24.62 -4.64 3.98
C LYS A 98 -23.59 -4.36 2.90
N PHE A 99 -22.33 -4.32 3.29
CA PHE A 99 -21.22 -4.28 2.34
C PHE A 99 -21.02 -5.66 1.70
N VAL A 100 -20.96 -5.69 0.38
CA VAL A 100 -20.77 -6.89 -0.45
C VAL A 100 -19.68 -6.58 -1.46
N PHE A 101 -18.80 -7.56 -1.73
CA PHE A 101 -17.81 -7.43 -2.79
C PHE A 101 -18.40 -7.77 -4.15
N GLU A 102 -17.98 -7.04 -5.19
CA GLU A 102 -18.23 -7.46 -6.57
C GLU A 102 -17.39 -8.70 -6.92
N THR A 103 -17.68 -9.29 -8.08
CA THR A 103 -16.96 -10.46 -8.59
C THR A 103 -15.48 -10.15 -8.73
N MET A 104 -14.63 -10.90 -8.03
CA MET A 104 -13.17 -10.77 -8.07
C MET A 104 -12.56 -11.73 -9.09
N ASP A 105 -11.44 -11.33 -9.69
CA ASP A 105 -10.59 -12.26 -10.44
C ASP A 105 -9.80 -13.21 -9.53
N VAL A 106 -9.09 -14.19 -10.12
CA VAL A 106 -8.35 -15.23 -9.38
C VAL A 106 -7.24 -14.63 -8.51
N ASP A 107 -6.51 -13.64 -9.02
CA ASP A 107 -5.43 -12.98 -8.30
C ASP A 107 -5.98 -12.09 -7.18
N GLN A 108 -7.06 -11.37 -7.44
CA GLN A 108 -7.77 -10.57 -6.45
C GLN A 108 -8.31 -11.43 -5.32
N ALA A 109 -8.93 -12.57 -5.61
CA ALA A 109 -9.42 -13.51 -4.59
C ALA A 109 -8.27 -14.10 -3.75
N ARG A 110 -7.13 -14.41 -4.39
CA ARG A 110 -5.91 -14.86 -3.69
C ARG A 110 -5.37 -13.78 -2.75
N LEU A 111 -5.21 -12.55 -3.24
CA LEU A 111 -4.75 -11.41 -2.42
C LEU A 111 -5.72 -11.13 -1.27
N PHE A 112 -7.03 -11.17 -1.54
CA PHE A 112 -8.09 -10.91 -0.57
C PHE A 112 -8.05 -11.88 0.60
N SER A 113 -7.89 -13.17 0.32
CA SER A 113 -7.77 -14.22 1.33
C SER A 113 -6.44 -14.15 2.09
N THR A 114 -5.33 -13.93 1.39
CA THR A 114 -3.99 -13.78 1.99
C THR A 114 -3.94 -12.61 2.97
N LEU A 115 -4.57 -11.49 2.62
CA LEU A 115 -4.61 -10.29 3.44
C LEU A 115 -5.68 -10.31 4.53
N ARG A 116 -6.57 -11.32 4.52
CA ARG A 116 -7.71 -11.44 5.45
C ARG A 116 -8.63 -10.21 5.44
N LEU A 117 -8.93 -9.72 4.24
CA LEU A 117 -9.76 -8.51 4.09
C LEU A 117 -11.25 -8.74 4.38
N GLY A 118 -11.70 -10.01 4.44
CA GLY A 118 -13.06 -10.38 4.84
C GLY A 118 -13.40 -9.96 6.26
N ASP A 119 -12.49 -10.22 7.20
CA ASP A 119 -12.65 -9.93 8.64
C ASP A 119 -12.93 -8.44 8.90
N VAL A 120 -12.40 -7.56 8.05
CA VAL A 120 -12.54 -6.10 8.17
C VAL A 120 -13.98 -5.65 7.95
N LEU A 121 -14.70 -6.26 7.00
CA LEU A 121 -16.08 -5.88 6.71
C LEU A 121 -17.09 -6.57 7.62
N GLU A 122 -16.78 -7.75 8.16
CA GLU A 122 -17.62 -8.35 9.20
C GLU A 122 -17.72 -7.44 10.43
N GLY A 123 -16.63 -6.75 10.79
CA GLY A 123 -16.65 -5.73 11.84
C GLY A 123 -17.34 -4.41 11.44
N ALA A 124 -17.51 -4.13 10.14
CA ALA A 124 -18.12 -2.90 9.63
C ALA A 124 -19.62 -3.03 9.35
N ASN A 125 -20.12 -4.26 9.16
CA ASN A 125 -21.54 -4.58 9.03
C ASN A 125 -22.20 -4.68 10.43
N LEU A 126 -22.22 -3.56 11.16
CA LEU A 126 -22.97 -3.34 12.40
C LEU A 126 -24.29 -2.63 12.12
#